data_AF-A0A1H8GT03-F1
#
_entry.id   AF-A0A1H8GT03-F1
#
_cell.length_a   1.000
_cell.length_b   1.000
_cell.length_c   1.000
_cell.angle_alpha   90.00
_cell.angle_beta   90.00
_cell.angle_gamma   90.00
#
_symmetry.space_group_name_H-M   'P 1'
#
loop_
_entity.id
_entity.type
_entity.pdbx_description
1 polymer ?
#
loop_
_entity_poly.entity_id
_entity_poly.type
_entity_poly.pdbx_seq_one_letter_code
_entity_poly.pdbx_strand_id
1 'polypeptide(L)' 'MDKIFFQDWDYTKGDPFSGEYGTRIFVNDKLVSEYSEVNKGLLMNVLKALNIEFEIVNLEYDCHEQT' A
#
# COMPACT_ATOMS: atom_id res chain seq x y z
N MET A 1 12.85 -10.07 -11.71
CA MET A 1 11.48 -9.52 -11.73
C MET A 1 11.34 -8.66 -10.50
N ASP A 2 10.91 -7.42 -10.67
CA ASP A 2 10.74 -6.51 -9.54
C ASP A 2 9.44 -6.84 -8.80
N LYS A 3 9.41 -6.67 -7.48
CA LYS A 3 8.22 -6.91 -6.66
C LYS A 3 7.67 -5.60 -6.14
N ILE A 4 6.37 -5.37 -6.30
CA ILE A 4 5.68 -4.18 -5.81
C ILE A 4 4.75 -4.60 -4.68
N PHE A 5 5.00 -4.05 -3.49
CA PHE A 5 4.18 -4.31 -2.32
C PHE A 5 3.36 -3.08 -1.97
N PHE A 6 2.07 -3.30 -1.75
CA PHE A 6 1.17 -2.32 -1.16
C PHE A 6 0.88 -2.73 0.27
N GLN A 7 1.22 -1.88 1.21
CA GLN A 7 0.81 -2.05 2.60
C GLN A 7 -0.14 -0.92 2.95
N ASP A 8 -1.40 -1.27 3.17
CA ASP A 8 -2.33 -0.31 3.76
C ASP A 8 -1.97 -0.13 5.23
N TRP A 9 -2.07 1.08 5.73
CA TRP A 9 -1.91 1.38 7.14
C TRP A 9 -3.10 2.24 7.58
N ASP A 10 -3.54 1.97 8.79
CA ASP A 10 -4.53 2.77 9.48
C ASP A 10 -3.92 3.21 10.80
N TYR A 11 -3.83 4.52 10.98
CA TYR A 11 -3.47 5.15 12.23
C TYR A 11 -4.70 5.80 12.85
N THR A 12 -5.54 4.97 13.44
CA THR A 12 -6.63 5.37 14.30
C THR A 12 -6.08 5.66 15.70
N LYS A 13 -5.88 6.94 16.04
CA LYS A 13 -5.57 7.36 17.44
C LYS A 13 -6.80 7.20 18.35
N GLY A 14 -7.32 5.99 18.50
CA GLY A 14 -8.45 5.69 19.39
C GLY A 14 -9.79 6.32 19.00
N ASP A 15 -9.87 7.04 17.87
CA ASP A 15 -11.11 7.57 17.30
C ASP A 15 -11.30 6.98 15.89
N PRO A 16 -12.33 6.14 15.67
CA PRO A 16 -12.59 5.48 14.39
C PRO A 16 -13.00 6.46 13.26
N PHE A 17 -13.26 7.73 13.58
CA PHE A 17 -13.59 8.76 12.60
C PHE A 17 -12.45 9.74 12.34
N SER A 18 -11.35 9.66 13.09
CA SER A 18 -10.18 10.55 12.94
C SER A 18 -8.90 9.80 12.54
N GLY A 19 -9.02 8.57 12.06
CA GLY A 19 -7.90 7.78 11.58
C GLY A 19 -7.26 8.40 10.35
N GLU A 20 -5.94 8.55 10.37
CA GLU A 20 -5.20 8.74 9.13
C GLU A 20 -5.04 7.37 8.48
N TYR A 21 -5.56 7.21 7.27
CA TYR A 21 -5.35 6.01 6.47
C TYR A 21 -4.39 6.32 5.33
N GLY A 22 -3.68 5.29 4.88
CA GLY A 22 -2.82 5.43 3.73
C GLY A 22 -2.31 4.10 3.19
N THR A 23 -1.52 4.20 2.13
CA THR A 23 -0.85 3.07 1.50
C THR A 23 0.63 3.40 1.35
N ARG A 24 1.48 2.48 1.81
CA ARG A 24 2.92 2.46 1.51
C ARG A 24 3.18 1.60 0.28
N ILE A 25 4.05 2.10 -0.58
CA ILE A 25 4.48 1.40 -1.79
C ILE A 25 5.94 1.02 -1.64
N PHE A 26 6.22 -0.28 -1.72
CA PHE A 26 7.57 -0.82 -1.73
C PHE A 26 7.91 -1.38 -3.10
N VAL A 27 9.17 -1.22 -3.50
CA VAL A 27 9.75 -1.88 -4.67
C VAL A 27 10.95 -2.67 -4.20
N ASN A 28 10.95 -4.00 -4.38
CA ASN A 28 11.99 -4.90 -3.89
C ASN A 28 12.34 -4.64 -2.41
N ASP A 29 11.30 -4.66 -1.56
CA ASP A 29 11.37 -4.44 -0.10
C ASP A 29 11.84 -3.03 0.35
N LYS A 30 12.06 -2.10 -0.58
CA LYS A 30 12.42 -0.71 -0.27
C LYS A 30 11.19 0.18 -0.35
N LEU A 31 10.90 0.92 0.73
CA LEU A 31 9.86 1.95 0.74
C LEU A 31 10.22 3.05 -0.27
N VAL A 32 9.36 3.25 -1.27
CA VAL A 32 9.55 4.27 -2.30
C VAL A 32 8.69 5.51 -1.99
N SER A 33 7.46 5.29 -1.53
CA SER A 33 6.56 6.38 -1.19
C SER A 33 5.44 5.92 -0.25
N GLU A 34 4.83 6.89 0.41
CA GLU A 34 3.65 6.75 1.26
C GLU A 34 2.63 7.81 0.83
N TYR A 35 1.36 7.41 0.75
CA TYR A 35 0.26 8.28 0.34
C TYR A 35 -0.93 8.05 1.25
N SER A 36 -1.73 9.09 1.51
CA SER A 36 -3.01 8.95 2.21
C SER A 36 -4.05 8.19 1.40
N GLU A 37 -3.99 8.32 0.07
CA GLU A 37 -4.88 7.60 -0.85
C GLU A 37 -4.11 7.16 -2.09
N VAL A 38 -4.24 5.89 -2.46
CA VAL A 38 -3.71 5.35 -3.71
C VAL A 38 -4.81 4.65 -4.47
N ASN A 39 -5.07 5.09 -5.70
CA ASN A 39 -5.87 4.30 -6.63
C ASN A 39 -5.02 3.15 -7.19
N LYS A 40 -5.02 2.03 -6.46
CA LYS A 40 -4.26 0.82 -6.82
C LYS A 40 -4.61 0.33 -8.22
N GLY A 41 -5.87 0.40 -8.63
CA GLY A 41 -6.32 -0.01 -9.97
C GLY A 41 -5.68 0.81 -11.09
N LEU A 42 -5.61 2.14 -10.94
CA LEU A 42 -4.92 3.01 -11.89
C LEU A 42 -3.44 2.66 -11.99
N LEU A 43 -2.77 2.50 -10.84
CA LEU A 43 -1.35 2.16 -10.80
C LEU A 43 -1.06 0.82 -11.48
N MET A 44 -1.89 -0.20 -11.23
CA MET A 44 -1.79 -1.50 -11.90
C MET A 44 -1.94 -1.38 -13.42
N ASN A 45 -2.87 -0.56 -13.90
CA ASN A 45 -3.06 -0.34 -15.33
C ASN A 45 -1.86 0.36 -15.98
N VAL A 46 -1.27 1.34 -15.29
CA VAL A 46 -0.04 2.02 -15.76
C VAL A 46 1.12 1.03 -15.86
N LEU A 47 1.36 0.23 -14.82
CA LEU A 47 2.47 -0.73 -14.82
C LEU A 47 2.31 -1.80 -15.92
N LYS A 48 1.08 -2.27 -16.15
CA LYS A 48 0.76 -3.18 -17.27
C LYS A 48 0.98 -2.51 -18.63
N ALA A 49 0.56 -1.26 -18.80
CA ALA A 49 0.76 -0.52 -20.04
C ALA A 49 2.25 -0.28 -20.36
N LEU A 50 3.10 -0.20 -19.33
CA LEU A 50 4.55 -0.10 -19.46
C LEU A 50 5.25 -1.46 -19.66
N ASN A 51 4.49 -2.57 -19.70
CA ASN A 51 5.02 -3.94 -19.80
C ASN A 51 6.10 -4.26 -18.75
N ILE A 52 5.92 -3.73 -17.54
CA ILE A 52 6.79 -4.03 -16.42
C ILE A 52 6.33 -5.36 -15.84
N GLU A 53 7.23 -6.34 -15.73
CA GLU A 53 6.94 -7.59 -15.02
C GLU A 53 7.04 -7.35 -13.51
N PHE A 54 5.92 -7.49 -12.79
CA PHE A 54 5.86 -7.33 -11.34
C PHE A 54 4.96 -8.37 -10.67
N GLU A 55 5.25 -8.66 -9.41
CA GLU A 55 4.35 -9.35 -8.48
C GLU A 55 3.67 -8.32 -7.58
N ILE A 56 2.35 -8.41 -7.43
CA ILE A 56 1.58 -7.55 -6.51
C ILE A 56 1.28 -8.33 -5.25
N VAL A 57 1.59 -7.72 -4.12
CA VAL A 57 1.16 -8.19 -2.80
C VAL A 57 0.41 -7.07 -2.11
N ASN A 58 -0.82 -7.35 -1.66
CA ASN A 58 -1.57 -6.47 -0.78
C ASN A 58 -1.42 -6.99 0.65
N LEU A 59 -0.86 -6.18 1.53
CA LEU A 59 -0.81 -6.43 2.95
C LEU A 59 -1.83 -5.49 3.61
N GLU A 60 -2.86 -6.08 4.23
CA GLU A 60 -3.75 -5.37 5.12
C GLU A 60 -3.04 -5.27 6.49
N TYR A 61 -2.88 -4.06 7.00
CA TYR A 61 -2.43 -3.86 8.37
C TYR A 61 -3.64 -3.94 9.29
N ASP A 62 -3.78 -5.05 10.01
CA ASP A 62 -4.80 -5.20 11.03
C ASP A 62 -4.32 -4.54 12.34
N CYS A 63 -4.97 -3.45 12.75
CA CYS A 63 -4.60 -2.71 13.94
C CYS A 63 -4.98 -3.43 15.26
N HIS A 64 -5.64 -4.59 15.18
CA HIS A 64 -6.14 -5.32 16.34
C HIS A 64 -5.13 -6.28 17.02
N GLU A 65 -3.91 -6.44 16.51
CA GLU A 65 -2.92 -7.38 17.10
C GLU A 65 -1.91 -6.74 18.08
N GLN A 66 -2.16 -5.51 18.57
CA GLN A 66 -1.36 -4.92 19.66
C GLN A 66 -2.17 -4.77 20.96
N THR A 67 -2.53 -5.90 21.57
CA THR A 67 -2.84 -5.97 23.02
C THR A 67 -2.39 -7.30 23.60
#